data_AF-A0A1H9IP63-F1
#
_entry.id   AF-A0A1H9IP63-F1
#
_cell.length_a   1.000
_cell.length_b   1.000
_cell.length_c   1.000
_cell.angle_alpha   90.00
_cell.angle_beta   90.00
_cell.angle_gamma   90.00
#
_symmetry.space_group_name_H-M   'P 1'
#
loop_
_entity.id
_entity.type
_entity.pdbx_description
1 polymer ?
#
loop_
_entity_poly.entity_id
_entity_poly.type
_entity_poly.pdbx_seq_one_letter_code
_entity_poly.pdbx_strand_id
1 'polypeptide(L)'
;MKLMLFIYMALLGPLFPAADQAPVALDDVCRAIGGGDIDQLVAAMDAEVELSILDEEDVYSREEAKQALNGFFAKFSPTSFGKVHQGASKSDDAEYCIGTLSTKNGSFRVYVYVAKKNNGVVLQELRFDRG
;
A
#
# COMPACT_ATOMS: atom_id res chain seq x y z
N MET A 1 -10.33 34.49 31.41
CA MET A 1 -10.82 33.30 30.67
C MET A 1 -10.92 33.71 29.21
N LYS A 2 -9.92 33.34 28.39
CA LYS A 2 -9.80 33.82 27.01
C LYS A 2 -10.55 32.85 26.10
N LEU A 3 -11.67 33.33 25.56
CA LEU A 3 -12.55 32.64 24.64
C LEU A 3 -11.76 32.28 23.36
N MET A 4 -11.41 31.01 23.17
CA MET A 4 -10.83 30.53 21.90
C MET A 4 -11.97 30.18 20.94
N LEU A 5 -12.14 31.06 19.95
CA LEU A 5 -13.04 30.86 18.82
C LEU A 5 -12.27 30.04 17.76
N PHE A 6 -12.53 28.74 17.66
CA PHE A 6 -12.06 27.92 16.54
C PHE A 6 -12.96 28.18 15.34
N ILE A 7 -12.54 29.09 14.46
CA ILE A 7 -13.19 29.32 13.18
C ILE A 7 -12.81 28.14 12.27
N TYR A 8 -13.76 27.24 12.03
CA TYR A 8 -13.67 26.25 10.95
C TYR A 8 -13.72 27.02 9.62
N MET A 9 -12.56 27.32 9.05
CA MET A 9 -12.47 27.81 7.68
C MET A 9 -12.70 26.61 6.76
N ALA A 10 -13.84 26.61 6.08
CA ALA A 10 -14.23 25.59 5.13
C ALA A 10 -13.12 25.38 4.08
N LEU A 11 -12.74 24.11 3.94
CA LEU A 11 -11.83 23.60 2.92
C LEU A 11 -12.22 24.13 1.54
N LEU A 12 -11.39 25.02 0.98
CA LEU A 12 -11.28 25.17 -0.46
C LEU A 12 -10.53 23.92 -0.94
N GLY A 13 -11.26 22.83 -1.19
CA GLY A 13 -10.70 21.61 -1.75
C GLY A 13 -9.98 21.92 -3.06
N PRO A 14 -8.87 21.24 -3.39
CA PRO A 14 -8.12 21.51 -4.60
C PRO A 14 -9.01 21.38 -5.84
N LEU A 15 -9.03 22.42 -6.68
CA LEU A 15 -9.67 22.49 -8.01
C LEU A 15 -8.93 21.67 -9.08
N PHE A 16 -8.14 20.67 -8.67
CA PHE A 16 -7.40 19.82 -9.58
C PHE A 16 -8.16 18.50 -9.74
N PRO A 17 -8.49 18.07 -10.97
CA PRO A 17 -8.97 16.71 -11.17
C PRO A 17 -7.92 15.76 -10.60
N ALA A 18 -8.35 14.79 -9.79
CA ALA A 18 -7.48 13.70 -9.40
C ALA A 18 -6.89 13.10 -10.68
N ALA A 19 -5.56 13.08 -10.79
CA ALA A 19 -4.92 12.46 -11.94
C ALA A 19 -5.35 11.00 -11.98
N ASP A 20 -5.99 10.58 -13.08
CA ASP A 20 -6.33 9.18 -13.28
C ASP A 20 -5.03 8.36 -13.28
N GLN A 21 -4.90 7.49 -12.28
CA GLN A 21 -3.81 6.52 -12.21
C GLN A 21 -3.96 5.57 -13.40
N ALA A 22 -2.85 5.28 -14.08
CA ALA A 22 -2.85 4.24 -15.11
C ALA A 22 -3.35 2.92 -14.49
N PRO A 23 -4.14 2.10 -15.20
CA PRO A 23 -4.63 0.85 -14.66
C PRO A 23 -3.48 -0.05 -14.18
N VAL A 24 -3.53 -0.44 -12.90
CA VAL A 24 -2.61 -1.40 -12.28
C VAL A 24 -3.38 -2.70 -12.03
N ALA A 25 -2.75 -3.86 -12.26
CA ALA A 25 -3.30 -5.16 -11.88
C ALA A 25 -2.70 -5.63 -10.53
N LEU A 26 -3.42 -6.49 -9.78
CA LEU A 26 -2.90 -7.08 -8.55
C LEU A 26 -1.54 -7.78 -8.75
N ASP A 27 -1.35 -8.46 -9.88
CA ASP A 27 -0.09 -9.14 -10.21
C ASP A 27 1.08 -8.16 -10.38
N ASP A 28 0.83 -6.92 -10.81
CA ASP A 28 1.86 -5.89 -10.88
C ASP A 28 2.29 -5.43 -9.49
N VAL A 29 1.34 -5.30 -8.55
CA VAL A 29 1.64 -5.02 -7.14
C VAL A 29 2.48 -6.15 -6.54
N CYS A 30 2.10 -7.41 -6.79
CA CYS A 30 2.84 -8.58 -6.32
C CYS A 30 4.27 -8.63 -6.87
N ARG A 31 4.43 -8.31 -8.15
CA ARG A 31 5.74 -8.22 -8.82
C ARG A 31 6.59 -7.09 -8.26
N ALA A 32 5.99 -5.93 -7.99
CA ALA A 32 6.67 -4.80 -7.35
C ALA A 32 7.18 -5.16 -5.95
N ILE A 33 6.40 -5.88 -5.13
CA ILE A 33 6.83 -6.41 -3.82
C ILE A 33 8.07 -7.31 -3.98
N GLY A 34 8.02 -8.29 -4.89
CA GLY A 34 9.12 -9.23 -5.10
C GLY A 34 10.39 -8.59 -5.65
N GLY A 35 10.25 -7.55 -6.48
CA GLY A 35 11.36 -6.78 -7.04
C GLY A 35 11.89 -5.67 -6.13
N GLY A 36 11.17 -5.34 -5.04
CA GLY A 36 11.48 -4.18 -4.21
C GLY A 36 11.24 -2.84 -4.91
N ASP A 37 10.33 -2.78 -5.89
CA ASP A 37 10.01 -1.58 -6.66
C ASP A 37 9.04 -0.68 -5.88
N ILE A 38 9.61 0.16 -5.01
CA ILE A 38 8.82 1.05 -4.14
C ILE A 38 8.06 2.10 -4.95
N ASP A 39 8.62 2.57 -6.07
CA ASP A 39 7.95 3.58 -6.90
C ASP A 39 6.67 3.01 -7.53
N GLN A 40 6.71 1.76 -7.99
CA GLN A 40 5.53 1.07 -8.50
C GLN A 40 4.50 0.80 -7.38
N LEU A 41 4.94 0.42 -6.17
CA LEU A 41 4.02 0.24 -5.03
C LEU A 41 3.31 1.54 -4.66
N VAL A 42 4.05 2.65 -4.57
CA VAL A 42 3.49 3.97 -4.22
C VAL A 42 2.55 4.47 -5.32
N ALA A 43 2.87 4.20 -6.60
CA ALA A 43 1.99 4.55 -7.71
C ALA A 43 0.65 3.80 -7.66
N ALA A 44 0.62 2.60 -7.08
CA ALA A 44 -0.58 1.79 -6.91
C ALA A 44 -1.43 2.19 -5.69
N MET A 45 -0.90 2.96 -4.72
CA MET A 45 -1.63 3.36 -3.51
C MET A 45 -2.70 4.43 -3.79
N ASP A 46 -3.74 4.46 -2.94
CA ASP A 46 -4.64 5.62 -2.87
C ASP A 46 -3.91 6.81 -2.23
N ALA A 47 -4.63 7.89 -1.90
CA ALA A 47 -4.07 9.02 -1.17
C ALA A 47 -3.43 8.58 0.18
N GLU A 48 -4.05 7.60 0.83
CA GLU A 48 -3.60 6.96 2.05
C GLU A 48 -3.62 5.43 1.89
N VAL A 49 -2.79 4.74 2.66
CA VAL A 49 -2.69 3.28 2.69
C VAL A 49 -2.50 2.81 4.13
N GLU A 50 -3.15 1.71 4.50
CA GLU A 50 -2.87 1.01 5.74
C GLU A 50 -1.59 0.18 5.56
N LEU A 51 -0.56 0.49 6.34
CA LEU A 51 0.73 -0.18 6.26
C LEU A 51 1.09 -0.75 7.62
N SER A 52 1.29 -2.07 7.63
CA SER A 52 1.68 -2.82 8.83
C SER A 52 3.05 -3.46 8.57
N ILE A 53 4.10 -2.93 9.20
CA ILE A 53 5.46 -3.45 9.12
C ILE A 53 5.82 -4.01 10.49
N LEU A 54 5.82 -5.35 10.60
CA LEU A 54 6.05 -6.06 11.86
C LEU A 54 5.03 -5.69 12.94
N ASP A 55 5.47 -4.94 13.95
CA ASP A 55 4.65 -4.55 15.11
C ASP A 55 4.18 -3.08 15.00
N GLU A 56 4.54 -2.38 13.90
CA GLU A 56 4.14 -1.00 13.62
C GLU A 56 3.04 -1.00 12.55
N GLU A 57 1.87 -0.46 12.89
CA GLU A 57 0.70 -0.37 12.02
C GLU A 57 0.10 1.03 12.14
N ASP A 58 -0.08 1.69 10.99
CA ASP A 58 -0.68 3.02 10.91
C ASP A 58 -1.27 3.25 9.50
N VAL A 59 -1.98 4.36 9.34
CA VAL A 59 -2.41 4.88 8.03
C VAL A 59 -1.40 5.90 7.55
N TYR A 60 -0.81 5.65 6.38
CA TYR A 60 0.28 6.45 5.82
C TYR A 60 -0.20 7.21 4.59
N SER A 61 0.21 8.46 4.44
CA SER A 61 0.22 9.09 3.13
C SER A 61 1.18 8.37 2.18
N ARG A 62 1.05 8.58 0.87
CA ARG A 62 1.97 7.99 -0.12
C ARG A 62 3.44 8.34 0.13
N GLU A 63 3.73 9.58 0.52
CA GLU A 63 5.09 9.99 0.84
C GLU A 63 5.64 9.27 2.09
N GLU A 64 4.84 9.12 3.13
CA GLU A 64 5.24 8.43 4.36
C GLU A 64 5.40 6.92 4.12
N ALA A 65 4.49 6.30 3.37
CA ALA A 65 4.57 4.91 2.98
C ALA A 65 5.84 4.64 2.17
N LYS A 66 6.19 5.53 1.24
CA LYS A 66 7.46 5.45 0.49
C LYS A 66 8.66 5.45 1.44
N GLN A 67 8.69 6.32 2.45
CA GLN A 67 9.79 6.38 3.40
C GLN A 67 9.88 5.11 4.26
N ALA A 68 8.75 4.62 4.76
CA ALA A 68 8.66 3.40 5.56
C ALA A 68 9.15 2.17 4.76
N LEU A 69 8.66 2.00 3.52
CA LEU A 69 9.07 0.92 2.63
C LEU A 69 10.56 0.99 2.28
N ASN A 70 11.12 2.19 2.06
CA ASN A 70 12.56 2.36 1.85
C ASN A 70 13.36 1.89 3.08
N GLY A 71 12.94 2.28 4.27
CA GLY A 71 13.57 1.84 5.52
C GLY A 71 13.51 0.33 5.72
N PHE A 72 12.37 -0.29 5.38
CA PHE A 72 12.16 -1.73 5.48
C PHE A 72 13.01 -2.50 4.46
N PHE A 73 12.93 -2.17 3.15
CA PHE A 73 13.68 -2.87 2.10
C PHE A 73 15.19 -2.60 2.13
N ALA A 74 15.66 -1.50 2.74
CA ALA A 74 17.08 -1.31 3.02
C ALA A 74 17.61 -2.34 4.02
N LYS A 75 16.80 -2.74 5.01
CA LYS A 75 17.15 -3.78 6.01
C LYS A 75 16.92 -5.20 5.47
N PHE A 76 15.84 -5.37 4.70
CA PHE A 76 15.33 -6.64 4.22
C PHE A 76 15.15 -6.62 2.70
N SER A 77 16.27 -6.52 1.97
CA SER A 77 16.29 -6.47 0.50
C SER A 77 15.52 -7.65 -0.12
N PRO A 78 14.40 -7.40 -0.84
CA PRO A 78 13.63 -8.42 -1.53
C PRO A 78 14.48 -9.24 -2.50
N THR A 79 14.17 -10.54 -2.60
CA THR A 79 14.77 -11.44 -3.58
C THR A 79 13.72 -12.17 -4.40
N SER A 80 12.56 -12.46 -3.81
CA SER A 80 11.40 -13.02 -4.52
C SER A 80 10.12 -12.87 -3.72
N PHE A 81 8.99 -12.88 -4.40
CA PHE A 81 7.68 -13.02 -3.79
C PHE A 81 6.97 -14.24 -4.39
N GLY A 82 6.60 -15.21 -3.54
CA GLY A 82 6.09 -16.51 -3.99
C GLY A 82 5.24 -17.24 -2.94
N LYS A 83 4.65 -18.39 -3.31
CA LYS A 83 3.58 -19.09 -2.57
C LYS A 83 2.35 -18.19 -2.36
N VAL A 84 1.73 -17.79 -3.46
CA VAL A 84 0.66 -16.82 -3.50
C VAL A 84 -0.71 -17.51 -3.42
N HIS A 85 -1.56 -17.07 -2.48
CA HIS A 85 -3.00 -17.32 -2.49
C HIS A 85 -3.69 -16.00 -2.86
N GLN A 86 -4.54 -16.05 -3.89
CA GLN A 86 -5.29 -14.89 -4.36
C GLN A 86 -6.79 -15.17 -4.35
N GLY A 87 -7.59 -14.11 -4.29
CA GLY A 87 -9.04 -14.17 -4.41
C GLY A 87 -9.65 -12.80 -4.54
N ALA A 88 -10.95 -12.78 -4.81
CA ALA A 88 -11.77 -11.57 -4.84
C ALA A 88 -12.71 -11.52 -3.62
N SER A 89 -13.15 -10.32 -3.26
CA SER A 89 -14.22 -10.12 -2.29
C SER A 89 -15.54 -10.72 -2.81
N LYS A 90 -16.50 -10.95 -1.90
CA LYS A 90 -17.82 -11.50 -2.30
C LYS A 90 -18.59 -10.58 -3.26
N SER A 91 -18.36 -9.27 -3.15
CA SER A 91 -18.94 -8.23 -3.99
C SER A 91 -18.13 -7.98 -5.27
N ASP A 92 -16.99 -8.65 -5.45
CA ASP A 92 -16.06 -8.49 -6.58
C ASP A 92 -15.54 -7.05 -6.77
N ASP A 93 -15.57 -6.25 -5.70
CA ASP A 93 -15.08 -4.86 -5.63
C ASP A 93 -13.65 -4.74 -5.12
N ALA A 94 -13.05 -5.86 -4.68
CA ALA A 94 -11.70 -5.90 -4.15
C ALA A 94 -11.05 -7.25 -4.43
N GLU A 95 -9.72 -7.26 -4.43
CA GLU A 95 -8.90 -8.45 -4.58
C GLU A 95 -7.86 -8.50 -3.47
N TYR A 96 -7.38 -9.71 -3.16
CA TYR A 96 -6.31 -9.89 -2.20
C TYR A 96 -5.27 -10.88 -2.70
N CYS A 97 -4.04 -10.70 -2.22
CA CYS A 97 -2.94 -11.62 -2.41
C CYS A 97 -2.23 -11.84 -1.06
N ILE A 98 -2.01 -13.10 -0.70
CA ILE A 98 -1.20 -13.48 0.46
C ILE A 98 -0.04 -14.33 -0.04
N GLY A 99 1.19 -13.89 0.23
CA GLY A 99 2.38 -14.59 -0.23
C GLY A 99 3.53 -14.56 0.77
N THR A 100 4.63 -15.18 0.41
CA THR A 100 5.90 -15.12 1.15
C THR A 100 6.90 -14.25 0.39
N LEU A 101 7.33 -13.14 1.01
CA LEU A 101 8.46 -12.34 0.57
C LEU A 101 9.74 -12.96 1.12
N SER A 102 10.60 -13.44 0.24
CA SER A 102 11.96 -13.82 0.58
C SER A 102 12.86 -12.59 0.49
N THR A 103 13.75 -12.42 1.45
CA THR A 103 14.73 -11.34 1.49
C THR A 103 16.11 -11.89 1.79
N LYS A 104 17.15 -11.06 1.68
CA LYS A 104 18.52 -11.47 2.04
C LYS A 104 18.66 -11.90 3.51
N ASN A 105 17.82 -11.39 4.41
CA ASN A 105 17.96 -11.54 5.86
C ASN A 105 16.67 -12.04 6.55
N GLY A 106 15.89 -12.89 5.89
CA GLY A 106 14.67 -13.47 6.45
C GLY A 106 13.51 -13.53 5.44
N SER A 107 12.39 -14.08 5.88
CA SER A 107 11.17 -14.15 5.08
C SER A 107 9.99 -13.55 5.83
N PHE A 108 9.09 -12.93 5.08
CA PHE A 108 7.88 -12.30 5.61
C PHE A 108 6.66 -12.89 4.93
N ARG A 109 5.58 -13.08 5.68
CA ARG A 109 4.27 -13.28 5.09
C ARG A 109 3.71 -11.90 4.75
N VAL A 110 3.35 -11.71 3.49
CA VAL A 110 2.83 -10.45 2.99
C VAL A 110 1.36 -10.60 2.68
N TYR A 111 0.56 -9.67 3.18
CA TYR A 111 -0.84 -9.52 2.84
C TYR A 111 -1.00 -8.26 2.01
N VAL A 112 -1.76 -8.38 0.93
CA VAL A 112 -2.05 -7.31 -0.01
C VAL A 112 -3.55 -7.27 -0.16
N TYR A 113 -4.16 -6.11 0.08
CA TYR A 113 -5.55 -5.85 -0.23
C TYR A 113 -5.66 -4.65 -1.16
N VAL A 114 -6.39 -4.84 -2.26
CA VAL A 114 -6.59 -3.82 -3.28
C VAL A 114 -8.07 -3.64 -3.55
N ALA A 115 -8.51 -2.39 -3.68
CA ALA A 115 -9.87 -2.07 -4.15
C ALA A 115 -9.85 -1.92 -5.67
N LYS A 116 -10.87 -2.42 -6.37
CA LYS A 116 -11.04 -2.16 -7.80
C LYS A 116 -11.51 -0.73 -7.99
N LYS A 117 -10.81 0.02 -8.84
CA LYS A 117 -11.13 1.41 -9.16
C LYS A 117 -10.86 1.63 -10.64
N ASN A 118 -11.85 2.15 -11.36
CA ASN A 118 -11.82 2.29 -12.81
C ASN A 118 -11.49 0.93 -13.48
N ASN A 119 -10.47 0.88 -14.34
CA ASN A 119 -10.04 -0.30 -15.08
C ASN A 119 -8.87 -1.07 -14.40
N GLY A 120 -8.57 -0.79 -13.13
CA GLY A 120 -7.50 -1.44 -12.40
C GLY A 120 -7.80 -1.56 -10.92
N VAL A 121 -6.73 -1.64 -10.12
CA VAL A 121 -6.80 -1.74 -8.67
C VAL A 121 -5.99 -0.64 -8.00
N VAL A 122 -6.35 -0.34 -6.76
CA VAL A 122 -5.65 0.60 -5.88
C VAL A 122 -5.32 -0.11 -4.58
N LEU A 123 -4.06 -0.05 -4.17
CA LEU A 123 -3.54 -0.63 -2.95
C LEU A 123 -4.09 0.11 -1.73
N GLN A 124 -4.81 -0.63 -0.89
CA GLN A 124 -5.46 -0.13 0.33
C GLN A 124 -4.74 -0.60 1.58
N GLU A 125 -4.26 -1.85 1.59
CA GLU A 125 -3.53 -2.43 2.72
C GLU A 125 -2.31 -3.20 2.23
N LEU A 126 -1.18 -3.00 2.91
CA LEU A 126 0.03 -3.79 2.75
C LEU A 126 0.60 -4.14 4.11
N ARG A 127 0.77 -5.44 4.37
CA ARG A 127 1.25 -5.93 5.67
C ARG A 127 2.40 -6.91 5.52
N PHE A 128 3.43 -6.76 6.35
CA PHE A 128 4.61 -7.64 6.42
C PHE A 128 4.74 -8.25 7.82
N ASP A 129 4.32 -9.50 7.98
CA ASP A 129 4.49 -10.28 9.21
C ASP A 129 5.75 -11.14 9.16
N ARG A 130 6.36 -11.43 10.31
CA ARG A 130 7.39 -12.47 10.37
C ARG A 130 6.79 -13.83 9.99
N GLY A 131 7.49 -14.52 9.07
CA GLY A 131 7.14 -15.88 8.64
C GLY A 131 7.42 -16.95 9.70
#